data_AF-A0AAW2IQ53-F1
#
_entry.id   AF-A0AAW2IQ53-F1
#
_cell.length_a   1.000
_cell.length_b   1.000
_cell.length_c   1.000
_cell.angle_alpha   90.00
_cell.angle_beta   90.00
_cell.angle_gamma   90.00
#
_symmetry.space_group_name_H-M   'P 1'
#
loop_
_entity.id
_entity.type
_entity.pdbx_description
1 polymer ?
#
loop_
_entity_poly.entity_id
_entity_poly.type
_entity_poly.pdbx_seq_one_letter_code
_entity_poly.pdbx_strand_id
1 'polypeptide(L)'
;MQEVIQGGPWLFQGLPIVLQKWVPGIPMKKCCLTQVPIWIRLKHMPMEFWTDDRLSIIASGVGKPLYTDGIIRACSRVDYA
;
A
#
# COMPACT_ATOMS: atom_id res chain seq x y z
N MET A 1 14.47 5.58 -5.99
CA MET A 1 14.04 6.50 -4.90
C MET A 1 12.52 6.55 -4.75
N GLN A 2 11.74 6.66 -5.84
CA GLN A 2 10.27 6.53 -5.76
C GLN A 2 9.84 5.15 -5.25
N GLU A 3 10.57 4.09 -5.60
CA GLU A 3 10.35 2.72 -5.12
C GLU A 3 10.40 2.61 -3.59
N VAL A 4 11.22 3.41 -2.90
CA VAL A 4 11.27 3.40 -1.43
C VAL A 4 10.04 4.09 -0.84
N ILE A 5 9.49 5.10 -1.51
CA ILE A 5 8.27 5.76 -1.03
C ILE A 5 7.03 4.90 -1.35
N GLN A 6 7.06 4.16 -2.46
CA GLN A 6 5.95 3.33 -2.95
C GLN A 6 6.00 1.87 -2.45
N GLY A 7 7.13 1.43 -1.88
CA GLY A 7 7.40 0.02 -1.59
C GLY A 7 6.66 -0.58 -0.40
N GLY A 8 5.92 0.21 0.39
CA GLY A 8 5.14 -0.35 1.49
C GLY A 8 5.02 0.53 2.73
N PRO A 9 4.30 0.04 3.75
CA PRO A 9 4.34 0.61 5.08
C PRO A 9 5.69 0.23 5.70
N TRP A 10 6.50 1.23 6.01
CA TRP A 10 7.81 1.00 6.61
C TRP A 10 7.63 0.75 8.10
N LEU A 11 8.31 -0.26 8.63
CA LEU A 11 8.29 -0.57 10.06
C LEU A 11 9.62 -0.17 10.66
N PHE A 12 9.59 0.68 11.68
CA PHE A 12 10.74 0.95 12.53
C PHE A 12 10.42 0.46 13.93
N GLN A 13 11.16 -0.55 14.41
CA GLN A 13 10.88 -1.21 15.70
C GLN A 13 9.45 -1.77 15.83
N GLY A 14 8.89 -2.28 14.72
CA GLY A 14 7.51 -2.78 14.69
C GLY A 14 6.44 -1.68 14.66
N LEU A 15 6.82 -0.41 14.68
CA LEU A 15 5.91 0.71 14.54
C LEU A 15 5.85 1.18 13.08
N PRO A 16 4.65 1.36 12.51
CA PRO A 16 4.50 1.87 11.16
C PRO A 16 4.94 3.34 11.09
N ILE A 17 5.82 3.65 10.15
CA ILE A 17 6.25 5.00 9.82
C ILE A 17 5.81 5.35 8.40
N VAL A 18 5.42 6.61 8.21
CA VAL A 18 5.08 7.15 6.89
C VAL A 18 6.28 7.91 6.37
N LEU A 19 6.79 7.51 5.21
CA LEU A 19 7.89 8.22 4.55
C LEU A 19 7.35 9.40 3.74
N GLN A 20 8.00 10.54 3.86
CA GLN A 20 7.74 11.73 3.06
C GLN A 20 9.01 12.13 2.33
N LYS A 21 8.90 12.45 1.03
CA LYS A 21 10.02 13.00 0.26
C LYS A 21 10.39 14.36 0.86
N TRP A 22 11.65 14.50 1.24
CA TRP A 22 12.16 15.80 1.67
C TRP A 22 12.17 16.79 0.50
N VAL A 23 11.72 18.01 0.74
CA VAL A 23 11.74 19.15 -0.19
C VAL A 23 12.24 20.36 0.60
N PRO A 24 13.13 21.20 0.04
CA PRO A 24 13.60 22.39 0.73
C PRO A 24 12.44 23.33 1.06
N GLY A 25 12.38 23.82 2.29
CA GLY A 25 11.35 24.75 2.76
C GLY A 25 10.10 24.11 3.39
N ILE A 26 10.04 22.78 3.52
CA ILE A 26 8.96 22.14 4.30
C ILE A 26 9.13 22.52 5.77
N PRO A 27 8.12 23.15 6.42
CA PRO A 27 8.18 23.39 7.85
C PRO A 27 8.23 22.04 8.57
N MET A 28 9.16 21.87 9.53
CA MET A 28 9.20 20.72 10.45
C MET A 28 8.02 20.71 11.43
N LYS A 29 6.81 20.99 10.95
CA LYS A 29 5.57 20.80 11.69
C LYS A 29 5.13 19.36 11.50
N LYS A 30 4.50 18.78 12.53
CA LYS A 30 3.84 17.46 12.43
C LYS A 30 3.06 17.45 11.13
N CYS A 31 3.46 16.56 10.23
CA CYS A 31 2.85 16.45 8.92
C CYS A 31 1.35 16.21 9.15
N CYS A 32 0.51 17.18 8.77
CA CYS A 32 -0.95 17.02 8.82
C CYS A 32 -1.31 16.03 7.71
N LEU A 33 -1.04 14.75 7.95
CA LEU A 33 -1.43 13.66 7.07
C LEU A 33 -2.95 13.53 7.18
N THR A 34 -3.67 14.30 6.36
CA THR A 34 -5.14 14.25 6.30
C THR A 34 -5.61 12.90 5.74
N GLN A 35 -4.76 12.23 4.97
CA GLN A 35 -5.02 10.91 4.40
C GLN A 35 -3.75 10.07 4.47
N VAL A 36 -3.88 8.82 4.91
CA VAL A 36 -2.78 7.86 5.03
C VAL A 36 -3.12 6.66 4.14
N PRO A 37 -2.22 6.23 3.23
CA PRO A 37 -2.42 5.01 2.48
C PRO A 37 -2.34 3.82 3.44
N ILE A 38 -3.38 2.98 3.43
CA ILE A 38 -3.43 1.75 4.22
C ILE A 38 -3.31 0.53 3.30
N TRP A 39 -2.60 -0.47 3.81
CA TRP A 39 -2.44 -1.74 3.12
C TRP A 39 -3.53 -2.70 3.60
N ILE A 40 -4.40 -3.12 2.69
CA ILE A 40 -5.44 -4.11 2.97
C ILE A 40 -5.04 -5.45 2.39
N ARG A 41 -5.19 -6.51 3.18
CA ARG A 41 -4.95 -7.88 2.73
C ARG A 41 -6.29 -8.59 2.59
N LEU A 42 -6.72 -8.81 1.35
CA LEU A 42 -7.91 -9.58 1.04
C LEU A 42 -7.62 -11.06 1.27
N LYS A 43 -8.32 -11.70 2.22
CA LYS A 43 -8.19 -13.12 2.53
C LYS A 43 -9.36 -13.89 1.93
N HIS A 44 -9.12 -15.16 1.55
CA HIS A 44 -10.14 -16.09 1.04
C HIS A 44 -10.77 -15.71 -0.30
N MET A 45 -10.06 -14.94 -1.12
CA MET A 45 -10.53 -14.60 -2.45
C MET A 45 -10.16 -15.71 -3.46
N PRO A 46 -11.12 -16.26 -4.23
CA PRO A 46 -10.83 -17.24 -5.27
C PRO A 46 -9.85 -16.68 -6.31
N MET A 47 -8.95 -17.52 -6.84
CA MET A 47 -7.92 -17.11 -7.81
C MET A 47 -8.47 -16.31 -8.99
N GLU A 48 -9.70 -16.62 -9.43
CA GLU A 48 -10.39 -15.96 -10.54
C GLU A 48 -10.63 -14.46 -10.31
N PHE A 49 -10.62 -13.97 -9.06
CA PHE A 49 -10.82 -12.56 -8.76
C PHE A 49 -9.51 -11.77 -8.59
N TRP A 50 -8.35 -12.41 -8.71
CA TRP A 50 -7.04 -11.77 -8.64
C TRP A 50 -6.64 -11.13 -9.98
N THR A 51 -7.58 -10.41 -10.59
CA THR A 51 -7.34 -9.57 -11.77
C THR A 51 -7.36 -8.11 -11.33
N ASP A 52 -6.53 -7.26 -11.92
CA ASP A 52 -6.43 -5.84 -11.58
C ASP A 52 -7.80 -5.13 -11.54
N ASP A 53 -8.65 -5.39 -12.54
CA ASP A 53 -9.99 -4.82 -12.64
C ASP A 53 -10.90 -5.21 -11.46
N ARG A 54 -10.94 -6.51 -11.13
CA ARG A 54 -11.75 -7.05 -10.02
C ARG A 54 -11.25 -6.61 -8.65
N LEU A 55 -9.93 -6.54 -8.49
CA LEU A 55 -9.29 -6.06 -7.27
C LEU A 55 -9.55 -4.56 -7.07
N SER A 56 -9.48 -3.77 -8.14
CA SER A 56 -9.79 -2.34 -8.11
C SER A 56 -11.23 -2.10 -7.69
N ILE A 57 -12.19 -2.87 -8.23
CA ILE A 57 -13.61 -2.80 -7.85
C ILE A 57 -13.78 -3.09 -6.35
N ILE A 58 -13.16 -4.14 -5.82
CA ILE A 58 -13.30 -4.50 -4.40
C ILE A 58 -12.60 -3.49 -3.49
N ALA A 59 -11.40 -3.06 -3.85
CA ALA A 59 -10.67 -2.03 -3.12
C ALA A 59 -11.41 -0.69 -3.11
N SER A 60 -12.15 -0.37 -4.20
CA SER A 60 -12.98 0.84 -4.30
C SER A 60 -14.06 0.93 -3.22
N GLY A 61 -14.54 -0.22 -2.72
CA GLY A 61 -15.49 -0.28 -1.61
C GLY A 61 -14.88 0.14 -0.26
N VAL A 62 -13.56 0.01 -0.10
CA VAL A 62 -12.84 0.43 1.13
C VAL A 62 -12.36 1.89 0.99
N GLY A 63 -11.98 2.30 -0.21
CA GLY A 63 -11.49 3.64 -0.49
C GLY A 63 -10.91 3.76 -1.89
N LYS A 64 -10.15 4.82 -2.18
CA LYS A 64 -9.53 4.97 -3.51
C LYS A 64 -8.31 4.04 -3.62
N PRO A 65 -8.31 3.02 -4.51
CA PRO A 65 -7.12 2.20 -4.73
C PRO A 65 -5.99 3.07 -5.28
N LEU A 66 -4.80 2.94 -4.68
CA LEU A 66 -3.61 3.69 -5.09
C LEU A 66 -2.66 2.81 -5.90
N TYR A 67 -2.32 1.64 -5.36
CA TYR A 67 -1.39 0.70 -5.96
C TYR A 67 -1.81 -0.73 -5.65
N THR A 68 -1.76 -1.59 -6.66
CA THR A 68 -1.86 -3.05 -6.51
C THR A 68 -0.43 -3.58 -6.37
N ASP A 69 -0.13 -4.31 -5.30
CA ASP A 69 1.22 -4.81 -5.04
C ASP A 69 1.73 -5.70 -6.21
N GLY A 70 3.03 -5.63 -6.52
CA GLY A 70 3.63 -6.41 -7.60
C GLY A 70 3.50 -7.93 -7.40
N ILE A 71 3.42 -8.38 -6.15
CA ILE A 71 3.19 -9.79 -5.80
C ILE A 71 1.80 -10.25 -6.28
N ILE A 72 0.81 -9.37 -6.18
CA ILE A 72 -0.55 -9.62 -6.68
C ILE A 72 -0.57 -9.63 -8.21
N ARG A 73 0.20 -8.72 -8.83
CA ARG A 73 0.35 -8.64 -10.29
C ARG A 73 1.00 -9.89 -10.90
N ALA A 74 1.80 -10.60 -10.12
CA ALA A 74 2.49 -11.82 -10.53
C ALA A 74 1.69 -13.11 -10.24
N CYS A 75 0.55 -13.03 -9.53
CA CYS A 75 -0.22 -14.21 -9.09
C CYS A 75 0.63 -15.27 -8.36
N SER A 76 1.77 -14.88 -7.78
CA SER A 76 2.65 -15.79 -7.05
C SER A 76 2.17 -15.86 -5.60
N ARG A 77 1.39 -16.90 -5.32
CA ARG A 77 0.95 -17.25 -3.97
C ARG A 77 2.17 -17.66 -3.13
N VAL A 78 2.76 -16.71 -2.41
CA VAL A 78 3.72 -17.00 -1.35
C VAL A 78 2.96 -17.30 -0.08
N ASP A 79 2.61 -18.58 0.10
CA ASP A 79 2.32 -19.14 1.41
C ASP A 79 3.61 -19.04 2.24
N TYR A 80 3.63 -18.16 3.24
CA TYR A 80 4.69 -18.15 4.26
C TYR A 80 4.18 -18.95 5.46
N ALA A 81 4.96 -19.95 5.86
CA ALA A 81 4.71 -20.83 7.01
C ALA A 81 4.85 -20.09 8.35
#